data_AF-X1UUD8-F1
#
_entry.id   AF-X1UUD8-F1
#
_cell.length_a   1.000
_cell.length_b   1.000
_cell.length_c   1.000
_cell.angle_alpha   90.00
_cell.angle_beta   90.00
_cell.angle_gamma   90.00
#
_symmetry.space_group_name_H-M   'P 1'
#
loop_
_entity.id
_entity.type
_entity.pdbx_description
1 polymer ?
#
loop_
_entity_poly.entity_id
_entity_poly.type
_entity_poly.pdbx_seq_one_letter_code
_entity_poly.pdbx_strand_id
1 'polypeptide(L)'
;MHKVLMGAKTSIQSSVYESMRKQKIEVDLIYRFADIFAWEIDFLTDTRKGDALKLIWEQHLSPEGKVVTQGRILAAQYINQGRIHTAIFFKDKENHSDYYTSE
;
A
#
# COMPACT_ATOMS: atom_id res chain seq x y z
N MET A 1 19.47 -1.35 -13.24
CA MET A 1 18.32 -1.58 -12.34
C MET A 1 17.06 -1.56 -13.17
N HIS A 2 16.18 -2.53 -12.98
CA HIS A 2 14.89 -2.58 -13.67
C HIS A 2 13.78 -2.22 -12.69
N LYS A 3 12.84 -1.39 -13.13
CA LYS A 3 11.63 -1.10 -12.35
C LYS A 3 10.50 -1.99 -12.86
N VAL A 4 9.85 -2.72 -11.96
CA VAL A 4 8.66 -3.52 -12.25
C VAL A 4 7.50 -3.05 -11.38
N LEU A 5 6.27 -3.30 -11.83
CA LEU A 5 5.06 -3.04 -11.05
C LEU A 5 4.61 -4.32 -10.39
N MET A 6 4.34 -4.23 -9.09
CA MET A 6 3.84 -5.31 -8.26
C MET A 6 2.45 -4.95 -7.76
N GLY A 7 1.61 -5.96 -7.56
CA GLY A 7 0.26 -5.79 -7.03
C GLY A 7 -0.07 -6.88 -6.03
N ALA A 8 -0.81 -6.52 -4.98
CA ALA A 8 -1.29 -7.46 -3.98
C ALA A 8 -2.69 -7.09 -3.50
N LYS A 9 -3.44 -8.12 -3.10
CA LYS A 9 -4.75 -8.02 -2.46
C LYS A 9 -4.78 -9.01 -1.31
N THR A 10 -5.29 -8.59 -0.15
CA THR A 10 -5.48 -9.48 0.99
C THR A 10 -6.68 -9.04 1.83
N SER A 11 -7.16 -9.96 2.66
CA SER A 11 -8.23 -9.71 3.63
C SER A 11 -7.65 -9.78 5.04
N ILE A 12 -8.07 -8.86 5.89
CA ILE A 12 -7.65 -8.75 7.27
C ILE A 12 -8.13 -9.97 8.05
N GLN A 13 -7.18 -10.66 8.67
CA GLN A 13 -7.48 -11.74 9.62
C GLN A 13 -7.31 -11.31 11.07
N SER A 14 -6.30 -10.49 11.36
CA SER A 14 -5.98 -9.98 12.69
C SER A 14 -5.56 -8.51 12.66
N SER A 15 -4.58 -8.16 11.82
CA SER A 15 -4.14 -6.78 11.61
C SER A 15 -3.69 -6.56 10.16
N VAL A 16 -3.53 -5.30 9.75
CA VAL A 16 -2.93 -4.93 8.47
C VAL A 16 -1.53 -5.53 8.35
N TYR A 17 -0.71 -5.37 9.39
CA TYR A 17 0.66 -5.88 9.44
C TYR A 17 0.72 -7.39 9.18
N GLU A 18 0.00 -8.19 9.98
CA GLU A 18 0.01 -9.65 9.85
C GLU A 18 -0.52 -10.11 8.49
N SER A 19 -1.56 -9.46 7.99
CA SER A 19 -2.20 -9.84 6.72
C SER A 19 -1.31 -9.53 5.52
N MET A 20 -0.52 -8.45 5.57
CA MET A 20 0.46 -8.13 4.53
C MET A 20 1.75 -8.96 4.66
N ARG A 21 2.23 -9.24 5.88
CA ARG A 21 3.40 -10.12 6.10
C ARG A 21 3.15 -11.55 5.60
N LYS A 22 1.93 -12.08 5.74
CA LYS A 22 1.53 -13.37 5.14
C LYS A 22 1.64 -13.38 3.60
N GLN A 23 1.50 -12.23 2.96
CA GLN A 23 1.71 -12.07 1.51
C GLN A 23 3.17 -11.79 1.15
N LYS A 24 4.11 -11.97 2.10
CA LYS A 24 5.54 -11.67 1.94
C LYS A 24 5.80 -10.21 1.55
N ILE A 25 4.92 -9.30 1.94
CA ILE A 25 5.13 -7.87 1.73
C ILE A 25 6.14 -7.36 2.75
N GLU A 26 7.12 -6.60 2.29
CA GLU A 26 8.17 -6.04 3.13
C GLU A 26 7.64 -5.02 4.13
N VAL A 27 8.22 -5.01 5.33
CA VAL A 27 7.78 -4.19 6.47
C VAL A 27 7.72 -2.70 6.11
N ASP A 28 8.71 -2.20 5.37
CA ASP A 28 8.74 -0.80 4.92
C ASP A 28 7.52 -0.42 4.08
N LEU A 29 7.05 -1.33 3.22
CA LEU A 29 5.86 -1.10 2.39
C LEU A 29 4.58 -1.12 3.23
N ILE A 30 4.53 -1.92 4.29
CA ILE A 30 3.41 -1.96 5.23
C ILE A 30 3.31 -0.63 5.98
N TYR A 31 4.43 -0.10 6.46
CA TYR A 31 4.43 1.19 7.15
C TYR A 31 4.01 2.32 6.22
N ARG A 32 4.51 2.36 4.98
CA ARG A 32 4.04 3.34 3.98
C ARG A 32 2.56 3.21 3.68
N PHE A 33 2.04 1.99 3.56
CA PHE A 33 0.60 1.77 3.38
C PHE A 33 -0.18 2.34 4.56
N ALA A 34 0.24 2.07 5.80
CA ALA A 34 -0.43 2.58 6.99
C ALA A 34 -0.38 4.11 7.06
N ASP A 35 0.77 4.70 6.76
CA ASP A 35 1.01 6.16 6.77
C ASP A 35 0.08 6.91 5.79
N ILE A 36 -0.09 6.37 4.57
CA ILE A 36 -1.00 6.94 3.55
C ILE A 36 -2.44 7.09 4.05
N PHE A 37 -2.89 6.16 4.90
CA PHE A 37 -4.27 6.11 5.40
C PHE A 37 -4.42 6.64 6.83
N ALA A 38 -3.32 7.02 7.49
CA ALA A 38 -3.31 7.37 8.92
C ALA A 38 -4.12 8.64 9.24
N TRP A 39 -4.40 9.49 8.24
CA TRP A 39 -5.22 10.68 8.40
C TRP A 39 -6.72 10.37 8.46
N GLU A 40 -7.16 9.21 7.94
CA GLU A 40 -8.58 8.83 7.86
C GLU A 40 -8.95 7.54 8.60
N ILE A 41 -8.00 6.65 8.85
CA ILE A 41 -8.23 5.34 9.48
C ILE A 41 -7.26 5.14 10.64
N ASP A 42 -7.80 4.88 11.83
CA ASP A 42 -7.00 4.38 12.95
C ASP A 42 -6.92 2.86 12.88
N PHE A 43 -5.82 2.32 12.35
CA PHE A 43 -5.66 0.87 12.20
C PHE A 43 -5.62 0.09 13.52
N LEU A 44 -5.49 0.74 14.68
CA LEU A 44 -5.58 0.05 15.97
C LEU A 44 -7.03 -0.21 16.39
N THR A 45 -7.96 0.68 16.02
CA THR A 45 -9.34 0.64 16.51
C THR A 45 -10.37 0.35 15.41
N ASP A 46 -10.10 0.77 14.17
CA ASP A 46 -11.02 0.65 13.05
C ASP A 46 -10.87 -0.65 12.27
N THR A 47 -9.74 -1.35 12.42
CA THR A 47 -9.45 -2.60 11.70
C THR A 47 -10.35 -3.74 12.16
N ARG A 48 -11.05 -4.38 11.21
CA ARG A 48 -11.91 -5.54 11.47
C ARG A 48 -11.51 -6.74 10.63
N LYS A 49 -11.77 -7.93 11.19
CA LYS A 49 -11.66 -9.18 10.42
C LYS A 49 -12.63 -9.13 9.24
N GLY A 50 -12.12 -9.43 8.04
CA GLY A 50 -12.89 -9.38 6.80
C GLY A 50 -12.73 -8.09 6.01
N ASP A 51 -12.17 -7.03 6.60
CA ASP A 51 -11.74 -5.85 5.84
C ASP A 51 -10.75 -6.28 4.74
N ALA A 52 -10.68 -5.53 3.65
CA ALA A 52 -9.82 -5.88 2.52
C ALA A 52 -8.90 -4.73 2.16
N LEU A 53 -7.70 -5.06 1.70
CA LEU A 53 -6.78 -4.09 1.16
C LEU A 53 -6.27 -4.52 -0.20
N LYS A 54 -5.91 -3.53 -1.01
CA LYS A 54 -5.26 -3.70 -2.31
C LYS A 54 -4.19 -2.64 -2.44
N LEU A 55 -3.07 -2.97 -3.07
CA LEU A 55 -2.05 -2.01 -3.39
C LEU A 55 -1.29 -2.40 -4.64
N ILE A 56 -0.83 -1.38 -5.36
CA ILE A 56 0.10 -1.48 -6.49
C ILE A 56 1.30 -0.61 -6.14
N TRP A 57 2.50 -1.14 -6.32
CA TRP A 57 3.74 -0.44 -6.00
C TRP A 57 4.85 -0.75 -6.99
N GLU A 58 5.85 0.12 -7.02
CA GLU A 58 7.07 -0.08 -7.80
C GLU A 58 8.02 -1.01 -7.05
N GLN A 59 8.73 -1.88 -7.75
CA GLN A 59 9.81 -2.69 -7.19
C GLN A 59 11.06 -2.55 -8.07
N HIS A 60 12.21 -2.33 -7.44
CA HIS A 60 13.48 -2.16 -8.13
C HIS A 60 14.30 -3.45 -8.06
N LEU A 61 14.68 -3.96 -9.23
CA LEU A 61 15.45 -5.17 -9.40
C LEU A 61 16.88 -4.87 -9.84
N SER A 62 17.83 -5.67 -9.37
CA SER A 62 19.19 -5.69 -9.89
C SER A 62 19.21 -6.22 -11.34
N PRO A 63 20.32 -6.07 -12.09
CA PRO A 63 20.46 -6.69 -13.40
C PRO A 63 20.26 -8.22 -13.38
N GLU A 64 20.53 -8.86 -12.25
CA GLU A 64 20.38 -10.31 -12.02
C GLU A 64 18.96 -10.69 -11.54
N GLY A 65 18.01 -9.74 -11.53
CA GLY A 65 16.61 -9.98 -11.17
C GLY A 65 16.32 -10.06 -9.67
N LYS A 66 17.28 -9.73 -8.80
CA LYS A 66 17.07 -9.73 -7.34
C LYS A 66 16.38 -8.44 -6.91
N VAL A 67 15.44 -8.54 -5.96
CA VAL A 67 14.82 -7.36 -5.35
C VAL A 67 15.88 -6.57 -4.59
N VAL A 68 16.06 -5.30 -4.96
CA VAL A 68 16.98 -4.38 -4.29
C VAL A 68 16.22 -3.48 -3.33
N THR A 69 15.06 -2.94 -3.75
CA THR A 69 14.24 -2.11 -2.90
C THR A 69 12.78 -2.09 -3.34
N GLN A 70 11.88 -1.84 -2.39
CA GLN A 70 10.50 -1.49 -2.70
C GLN A 70 10.48 0.00 -3.04
N GLY A 71 9.99 0.31 -4.23
CA GLY A 71 9.72 1.67 -4.67
C GLY A 71 8.40 2.18 -4.08
N ARG A 72 7.79 3.15 -4.75
CA ARG A 72 6.63 3.85 -4.22
C ARG A 72 5.34 3.06 -4.39
N ILE A 73 4.40 3.21 -3.46
CA ILE A 73 3.00 2.83 -3.67
C ILE A 73 2.42 3.79 -4.71
N LEU A 74 1.87 3.24 -5.79
CA LEU A 74 1.25 4.02 -6.86
C LEU A 74 -0.25 4.21 -6.62
N ALA A 75 -0.89 3.18 -6.08
CA ALA A 75 -2.27 3.25 -5.66
C ALA A 75 -2.50 2.23 -4.54
N ALA A 76 -3.36 2.58 -3.60
CA ALA A 76 -3.80 1.69 -2.54
C ALA A 76 -5.29 1.87 -2.25
N GLN A 77 -5.91 0.81 -1.76
CA GLN A 77 -7.26 0.84 -1.24
C GLN A 77 -7.35 0.09 0.09
N TYR A 78 -8.13 0.64 1.00
CA TYR A 78 -8.60 -0.04 2.20
C TYR A 78 -10.14 -0.05 2.20
N ILE A 79 -10.72 -1.22 2.42
CA ILE A 79 -12.15 -1.46 2.35
C ILE A 79 -12.58 -1.96 3.72
N ASN A 80 -13.18 -1.09 4.51
CA ASN A 80 -13.76 -1.43 5.81
C ASN A 80 -15.25 -1.10 5.82
N GLN A 81 -16.06 -2.02 6.35
CA GLN A 81 -17.47 -1.74 6.64
C GLN A 81 -18.30 -1.20 5.44
N GLY A 82 -17.94 -1.61 4.21
CA GLY A 82 -18.59 -1.14 2.99
C GLY A 82 -18.13 0.23 2.48
N ARG A 83 -17.21 0.92 3.18
CA ARG A 83 -16.55 2.13 2.70
C ARG A 83 -15.27 1.75 1.95
N ILE A 84 -14.96 2.50 0.89
CA ILE A 84 -13.75 2.31 0.10
C ILE A 84 -12.91 3.57 0.26
N HIS A 85 -11.78 3.41 0.95
CA HIS A 85 -10.74 4.41 1.08
C HIS A 85 -9.73 4.18 -0.04
N THR A 86 -9.49 5.19 -0.86
CA THR A 86 -8.61 5.10 -2.03
C THR A 86 -7.55 6.18 -1.95
N ALA A 87 -6.30 5.79 -2.17
CA ALA A 87 -5.17 6.70 -2.26
C ALA A 87 -4.42 6.47 -3.57
N ILE A 88 -4.22 7.52 -4.35
CA ILE A 88 -3.53 7.49 -5.64
C ILE A 88 -2.35 8.44 -5.56
N PHE A 89 -1.15 7.92 -5.83
CA PHE A 89 0.04 8.75 -5.91
C PHE A 89 -0.01 9.63 -7.14
N PHE A 90 0.14 10.94 -6.94
CA PHE A 90 0.27 11.91 -8.02
C PHE A 90 1.49 12.78 -7.79
N LYS A 91 2.12 13.17 -8.90
CA LYS A 91 3.27 14.07 -8.91
C LYS A 91 3.01 15.17 -9.92
N ASP A 92 3.05 16.42 -9.48
CA ASP A 92 2.81 17.58 -10.32
C ASP A 92 4.06 17.97 -11.13
N LYS A 93 3.91 19.02 -11.96
CA LYS A 93 4.99 19.56 -12.80
C LYS A 93 6.06 20.30 -11.97
N GLU A 94 5.70 20.76 -10.78
CA GLU A 94 6.58 21.46 -9.83
C GLU A 94 7.32 20.49 -8.91
N ASN A 95 7.20 19.18 -9.18
CA ASN A 95 7.86 18.10 -8.46
C ASN A 95 7.32 17.89 -7.03
N HIS A 96 6.17 18.49 -6.69
CA HIS A 96 5.41 18.08 -5.51
C HIS A 96 4.77 16.72 -5.77
N SER A 97 4.71 15.89 -4.73
CA SER A 97 4.14 14.56 -4.85
C SER A 97 3.43 14.17 -3.58
N ASP A 98 2.20 13.70 -3.70
CA ASP A 98 1.34 13.32 -2.58
C ASP A 98 0.35 12.22 -2.99
N TYR A 99 -0.43 11.73 -2.03
CA TYR A 99 -1.52 10.80 -2.24
C TYR A 99 -2.86 11.53 -2.19
N TYR A 100 -3.68 11.29 -3.21
CA TYR A 100 -4.98 11.92 -3.37
C TYR A 100 -6.10 10.88 -3.36
N THR A 101 -7.27 11.28 -2.90
CA THR A 101 -8.50 10.50 -2.99
C THR A 101 -9.08 10.58 -4.40
N SER A 102 -9.94 9.62 -4.76
CA SER A 102 -10.72 9.68 -6.00
C SER A 102 -11.98 10.51 -5.78
N GLU A 103 -11.90 11.82 -5.98
CA GLU A 103 -13.04 12.75 -5.96
C GLU A 103 -13.13 13.53 -7.27
#